data_AF-A0A0F9LXR5-F1
#
_entry.id   AF-A0A0F9LXR5-F1
#
_cell.length_a   1.000
_cell.length_b   1.000
_cell.length_c   1.000
_cell.angle_alpha   90.00
_cell.angle_beta   90.00
_cell.angle_gamma   90.00
#
_symmetry.space_group_name_H-M   'P 1'
#
loop_
_entity.id
_entity.type
_entity.pdbx_description
1 polymer ?
#
loop_
_entity_poly.entity_id
_entity_poly.type
_entity_poly.pdbx_seq_one_letter_code
_entity_poly.pdbx_strand_id
1 'polypeptide(L)'
;MPVQPPIAFNFRRRRTTFDVDIGDILGSVRNGMRVPLISSPEIAREGRFQKWLFRVGGTGSRPEFMVFEALERVGLFSPYSEPFGLDFEFQVPIAGGRAKHGGAVLDFLVHAVAPELAIRVQGEFFHFIDDDAEAADIVERKMLETLGFQVVDILAQDTLTEQRVDEVVGLALLGFQLEFTGRLQVF
;
A
#
# COMPACT_ATOMS: atom_id res chain seq x y z
N MET A 1 0.12 29.55 -41.20
CA MET A 1 0.68 29.52 -39.84
C MET A 1 1.19 28.11 -39.58
N PRO A 2 2.49 27.89 -39.31
CA PRO A 2 3.01 26.56 -39.05
C PRO A 2 2.69 26.15 -37.60
N VAL A 3 2.09 24.96 -37.45
CA VAL A 3 1.75 24.35 -36.16
C VAL A 3 3.03 23.83 -35.51
N GLN A 4 3.36 24.31 -34.31
CA GLN A 4 4.48 23.77 -33.53
C GLN A 4 4.15 22.34 -33.04
N PRO A 5 5.10 21.39 -33.08
CA PRO A 5 4.90 20.07 -32.51
C PRO A 5 4.86 20.15 -30.97
N PRO A 6 4.11 19.24 -30.30
CA PRO A 6 4.02 19.24 -28.85
C PRO A 6 5.37 18.88 -28.21
N ILE A 7 5.69 19.59 -27.14
CA ILE A 7 6.89 19.40 -26.32
C ILE A 7 6.80 18.01 -25.66
N ALA A 8 7.70 17.11 -26.05
CA ALA A 8 7.85 15.81 -25.40
C ALA A 8 8.56 16.00 -24.05
N PHE A 9 7.86 15.69 -22.96
CA PHE A 9 8.48 15.62 -21.63
C PHE A 9 9.43 14.42 -21.59
N ASN A 10 10.73 14.68 -21.49
CA ASN A 10 11.77 13.67 -21.28
C ASN A 10 11.68 13.12 -19.85
N PHE A 11 10.79 12.17 -19.61
CA PHE A 11 10.88 11.30 -18.43
C PHE A 11 12.02 10.29 -18.63
N ARG A 12 13.23 10.64 -18.16
CA ARG A 12 14.28 9.65 -17.95
C ARG A 12 13.85 8.72 -16.81
N ARG A 13 13.19 7.59 -17.14
CA ARG A 13 12.96 6.50 -16.18
C ARG A 13 14.32 5.96 -15.72
N ARG A 14 14.57 5.97 -14.41
CA ARG A 14 15.66 5.17 -13.82
C ARG A 14 15.23 3.71 -13.94
N ARG A 15 15.93 2.93 -14.76
CA ARG A 15 15.69 1.49 -14.87
C ARG A 15 15.92 0.84 -13.52
N THR A 16 14.87 0.31 -12.92
CA THR A 16 14.98 -0.71 -11.87
C THR A 16 14.86 -2.07 -12.51
N THR A 17 15.47 -3.10 -11.91
CA THR A 17 15.64 -4.48 -12.42
C THR A 17 14.34 -5.22 -12.80
N PHE A 18 13.18 -4.59 -12.63
CA PHE A 18 11.84 -5.13 -12.90
C PHE A 18 11.03 -4.29 -13.90
N ASP A 19 11.69 -3.46 -14.71
CA ASP A 19 11.05 -2.81 -15.86
C ASP A 19 10.72 -3.87 -16.92
N VAL A 20 9.46 -4.31 -16.98
CA VAL A 20 8.95 -5.02 -18.15
C VAL A 20 8.78 -3.99 -19.27
N ASP A 21 9.62 -4.10 -20.31
CA ASP A 21 9.57 -3.23 -21.48
C ASP A 21 8.28 -3.52 -22.26
N ILE A 22 7.25 -2.69 -22.08
CA ILE A 22 5.96 -2.78 -22.81
C ILE A 22 6.19 -2.74 -24.34
N GLY A 23 7.27 -2.10 -24.78
CA GLY A 23 7.67 -2.04 -26.19
C GLY A 23 8.07 -3.40 -26.79
N ASP A 24 8.68 -4.28 -26.00
CA ASP A 24 9.10 -5.60 -26.48
C ASP A 24 7.93 -6.58 -26.63
N ILE A 25 6.82 -6.34 -25.93
CA ILE A 25 5.59 -7.14 -26.04
C ILE A 25 4.84 -6.83 -27.35
N LEU A 26 4.96 -5.60 -27.86
CA LEU A 26 4.29 -5.15 -29.10
C LEU A 26 5.05 -5.54 -30.38
N GLY A 27 6.31 -6.00 -30.28
CA GLY A 27 7.15 -6.36 -31.41
C GLY A 27 6.78 -7.69 -32.11
N SER A 28 6.00 -8.56 -31.46
CA SER A 28 5.67 -9.90 -31.96
C SER A 28 4.34 -10.01 -32.74
N VAL A 29 3.71 -8.88 -33.11
CA VAL A 29 2.46 -8.88 -33.90
C VAL A 29 2.75 -8.98 -35.40
N ARG A 30 3.36 -10.08 -35.83
CA ARG A 30 3.34 -10.53 -37.23
C ARG A 30 2.83 -11.96 -37.26
N ASN A 31 1.78 -12.20 -38.05
CA ASN A 31 1.17 -13.51 -38.37
C ASN A 31 -0.05 -13.95 -37.57
N GLY A 32 -1.09 -13.10 -37.44
CA GLY A 32 -2.49 -13.54 -37.39
C GLY A 32 -2.92 -14.49 -36.26
N MET A 33 -2.03 -14.85 -35.34
CA MET A 33 -2.33 -15.62 -34.15
C MET A 33 -2.91 -14.67 -33.12
N ARG A 34 -4.20 -14.82 -32.82
CA ARG A 34 -4.76 -14.34 -31.57
C ARG A 34 -4.05 -15.11 -30.46
N VAL A 35 -2.95 -14.58 -29.97
CA VAL A 35 -2.35 -15.06 -28.72
C VAL A 35 -3.45 -14.85 -27.68
N PRO A 36 -3.94 -15.91 -27.02
CA PRO A 36 -4.82 -15.70 -25.87
C PRO A 36 -4.04 -14.78 -24.93
N LEU A 37 -4.66 -13.68 -24.49
CA LEU A 37 -4.10 -12.86 -23.43
C LEU A 37 -3.96 -13.82 -22.24
N ILE A 38 -2.79 -14.43 -22.08
CA ILE A 38 -2.45 -15.15 -20.87
C ILE A 38 -2.31 -14.02 -19.86
N SER A 39 -3.43 -13.68 -19.23
CA SER A 39 -3.46 -12.80 -18.09
C SER A 39 -2.67 -13.51 -17.00
N SER A 40 -1.36 -13.31 -16.98
CA SER A 40 -0.58 -13.65 -15.80
C SER A 40 -1.28 -12.99 -14.61
N PRO A 41 -1.51 -13.69 -13.50
CA PRO A 41 -2.06 -13.10 -12.28
C PRO A 41 -1.38 -11.78 -11.89
N GLU A 42 -0.11 -11.63 -12.24
CA GLU A 42 0.68 -10.41 -12.04
C GLU A 42 0.18 -9.22 -12.88
N ILE A 43 -0.19 -9.45 -14.15
CA ILE A 43 -0.73 -8.39 -15.03
C ILE A 43 -2.09 -7.94 -14.54
N ALA A 44 -2.94 -8.89 -14.11
CA ALA A 44 -4.24 -8.57 -13.53
C ALA A 44 -4.08 -7.76 -12.24
N ARG A 45 -3.15 -8.16 -11.36
CA ARG A 45 -2.82 -7.43 -10.12
C ARG A 45 -2.29 -6.03 -10.43
N GLU A 46 -1.41 -5.89 -11.42
CA GLU A 46 -0.90 -4.59 -11.84
C GLU A 46 -2.03 -3.67 -12.31
N GLY A 47 -2.96 -4.19 -13.11
CA GLY A 47 -4.12 -3.43 -13.57
C GLY A 47 -4.98 -2.92 -12.40
N ARG A 48 -5.21 -3.76 -11.38
CA ARG A 48 -5.95 -3.35 -10.18
C ARG A 48 -5.19 -2.32 -9.35
N PHE A 49 -3.87 -2.49 -9.19
CA PHE A 49 -3.00 -1.54 -8.51
C PHE A 49 -3.06 -0.16 -9.19
N GLN A 50 -2.91 -0.10 -10.51
CA GLN A 50 -2.98 1.17 -11.26
C GLN A 50 -4.36 1.82 -11.16
N LYS A 51 -5.45 1.03 -11.23
CA LYS A 51 -6.82 1.55 -11.01
C LYS A 51 -6.96 2.13 -9.60
N TRP A 52 -6.49 1.40 -8.58
CA TRP A 52 -6.52 1.84 -7.20
C TRP A 52 -5.71 3.13 -7.00
N LEU A 53 -4.48 3.17 -7.52
CA LEU A 53 -3.59 4.32 -7.40
C LEU A 53 -4.23 5.59 -7.98
N PHE A 54 -4.95 5.47 -9.10
CA PHE A 54 -5.74 6.58 -9.65
C PHE A 54 -6.86 7.03 -8.70
N ARG A 55 -7.59 6.10 -8.06
CA ARG A 55 -8.67 6.42 -7.12
C ARG A 55 -8.18 7.19 -5.89
N VAL A 56 -7.02 6.80 -5.34
CA VAL A 56 -6.44 7.43 -4.14
C VAL A 56 -5.62 8.69 -4.46
N GLY A 57 -5.66 9.19 -5.71
CA GLY A 57 -5.02 10.46 -6.08
C GLY A 57 -3.53 10.35 -6.43
N GLY A 58 -3.05 9.16 -6.76
CA GLY A 58 -1.67 8.93 -7.21
C GLY A 58 -0.67 8.71 -6.08
N THR A 59 -1.13 8.66 -4.82
CA THR A 59 -0.29 8.40 -3.64
C THR A 59 -0.53 6.99 -3.15
N GLY A 60 0.54 6.22 -3.01
CA GLY A 60 0.48 4.90 -2.38
C GLY A 60 1.52 3.93 -2.88
N SER A 61 1.76 2.88 -2.12
CA SER A 61 2.71 1.81 -2.44
C SER A 61 2.01 0.48 -2.76
N ARG A 62 2.76 -0.48 -3.31
CA ARG A 62 2.24 -1.84 -3.55
C ARG A 62 1.88 -2.55 -2.24
N PRO A 63 2.70 -2.50 -1.18
CA PRO A 63 2.30 -3.04 0.13
C PRO A 63 1.00 -2.44 0.65
N GLU A 64 0.84 -1.12 0.58
CA GLU A 64 -0.40 -0.45 0.97
C GLU A 64 -1.59 -0.93 0.14
N PHE A 65 -1.44 -1.03 -1.19
CA PHE A 65 -2.49 -1.57 -2.05
C PHE A 65 -2.92 -2.99 -1.65
N MET A 66 -1.96 -3.86 -1.32
CA MET A 66 -2.27 -5.24 -0.92
C MET A 66 -3.06 -5.29 0.39
N VAL A 67 -2.73 -4.42 1.37
CA VAL A 67 -3.49 -4.26 2.61
C VAL A 67 -4.87 -3.68 2.34
N PHE A 68 -4.97 -2.68 1.47
CA PHE A 68 -6.25 -2.08 1.06
C PHE A 68 -7.18 -3.13 0.45
N GLU A 69 -6.71 -3.93 -0.52
CA GLU A 69 -7.54 -4.99 -1.10
C GLU A 69 -7.89 -6.09 -0.08
N ALA A 70 -7.01 -6.39 0.88
CA ALA A 70 -7.30 -7.35 1.94
C ALA A 70 -8.43 -6.86 2.86
N LEU A 71 -8.43 -5.57 3.21
CA LEU A 71 -9.53 -4.93 3.96
C LEU A 71 -10.85 -5.01 3.17
N GLU A 72 -10.83 -4.75 1.85
CA GLU A 72 -12.02 -4.91 1.00
C GLU A 72 -12.49 -6.37 0.93
N ARG A 73 -11.58 -7.34 0.87
CA ARG A 73 -11.92 -8.78 0.83
C ARG A 73 -12.60 -9.26 2.11
N VAL A 74 -12.26 -8.69 3.27
CA VAL A 74 -12.94 -8.99 4.54
C VAL A 74 -14.24 -8.18 4.73
N GLY A 75 -14.61 -7.37 3.74
CA GLY A 75 -15.88 -6.65 3.70
C GLY A 75 -15.86 -5.28 4.36
N LEU A 76 -14.68 -4.70 4.57
CA LEU A 76 -14.52 -3.31 5.01
C LEU A 76 -14.29 -2.43 3.80
N PHE A 77 -15.00 -1.31 3.70
CA PHE A 77 -14.94 -0.43 2.54
C PHE A 77 -14.55 0.99 2.94
N SER A 78 -13.76 1.65 2.09
CA SER A 78 -13.31 3.04 2.26
C SER A 78 -14.03 4.00 1.31
N PRO A 79 -13.81 5.31 1.43
CA PRO A 79 -14.29 6.28 0.44
C PRO A 79 -13.76 6.04 -0.98
N TYR A 80 -12.66 5.30 -1.13
CA TYR A 80 -12.04 4.96 -2.41
C TYR A 80 -12.48 3.59 -2.94
N SER A 81 -13.29 2.87 -2.18
CA SER A 81 -13.75 1.52 -2.51
C SER A 81 -14.92 1.51 -3.49
N GLU A 82 -15.13 0.35 -4.11
CA GLU A 82 -16.31 0.04 -4.92
C GLU A 82 -16.92 -1.28 -4.42
N PRO A 83 -18.04 -1.27 -3.66
CA PRO A 83 -18.87 -0.12 -3.29
C PRO A 83 -18.18 0.84 -2.31
N PHE A 84 -18.71 2.06 -2.23
CA PHE A 84 -18.28 3.08 -1.27
C PHE A 84 -18.57 2.63 0.18
N GLY A 85 -17.66 2.94 1.09
CA GLY A 85 -17.86 2.76 2.54
C GLY A 85 -17.08 3.74 3.40
N LEU A 86 -17.24 3.59 4.72
CA LEU A 86 -16.60 4.43 5.74
C LEU A 86 -16.01 3.56 6.87
N ASP A 87 -15.76 2.28 6.59
CA ASP A 87 -15.26 1.33 7.59
C ASP A 87 -13.77 1.56 7.89
N PHE A 88 -13.04 2.10 6.91
CA PHE A 88 -11.66 2.54 7.09
C PHE A 88 -11.31 3.73 6.18
N GLU A 89 -10.30 4.50 6.59
CA GLU A 89 -9.70 5.58 5.83
C GLU A 89 -8.25 5.25 5.44
N PHE A 90 -7.79 5.78 4.31
CA PHE A 90 -6.42 5.61 3.78
C PHE A 90 -5.65 6.93 3.84
N GLN A 91 -4.39 6.89 4.26
CA GLN A 91 -3.49 8.06 4.40
C GLN A 91 -4.06 9.18 5.30
N VAL A 92 -4.44 8.82 6.53
CA VAL A 92 -5.04 9.75 7.49
C VAL A 92 -3.97 10.64 8.13
N PRO A 93 -4.05 11.97 7.97
CA PRO A 93 -3.10 12.88 8.62
C PRO A 93 -3.42 13.03 10.11
N ILE A 94 -2.47 12.65 10.96
CA ILE A 94 -2.53 12.85 12.42
C ILE A 94 -1.70 14.06 12.82
N ALA A 95 -2.21 14.84 13.78
CA ALA A 95 -1.57 16.05 14.32
C ALA A 95 -1.14 17.09 13.25
N GLY A 96 -1.87 17.15 12.14
CA GLY A 96 -1.61 18.07 11.02
C GLY A 96 -0.73 17.49 9.89
N GLY A 97 -0.47 16.18 9.91
CA GLY A 97 0.22 15.45 8.85
C GLY A 97 1.68 15.85 8.68
N ARG A 98 2.31 15.43 7.57
CA ARG A 98 3.74 15.66 7.28
C ARG A 98 4.17 17.13 7.23
N ALA A 99 3.21 18.07 7.22
CA ALA A 99 3.47 19.51 7.14
C ALA A 99 3.77 20.15 8.51
N LYS A 100 3.49 19.48 9.63
CA LYS A 100 3.77 19.98 10.98
C LYS A 100 4.83 19.13 11.68
N HIS A 101 5.70 19.77 12.47
CA HIS A 101 6.62 19.04 13.33
C HIS A 101 5.82 18.15 14.30
N GLY A 102 6.09 16.84 14.27
CA GLY A 102 5.36 15.83 15.06
C GLY A 102 4.06 15.34 14.43
N GLY A 103 3.74 15.75 13.19
CA GLY A 103 2.60 15.19 12.46
C GLY A 103 2.98 13.90 11.71
N ALA A 104 2.07 12.94 11.72
CA ALA A 104 2.21 11.63 11.10
C ALA A 104 1.15 11.43 10.03
N VAL A 105 1.36 10.50 9.11
CA VAL A 105 0.31 10.05 8.19
C VAL A 105 0.16 8.56 8.41
N LEU A 106 -0.98 8.15 8.97
CA LEU A 106 -1.34 6.75 9.13
C LEU A 106 -1.70 6.16 7.77
N ASP A 107 -1.20 4.97 7.46
CA ASP A 107 -1.55 4.32 6.21
C ASP A 107 -3.02 3.93 6.20
N PHE A 108 -3.52 3.34 7.29
CA PHE A 108 -4.94 3.04 7.46
C PHE A 108 -5.44 3.33 8.86
N LEU A 109 -6.67 3.85 8.95
CA LEU A 109 -7.43 3.96 10.19
C LEU A 109 -8.75 3.19 10.02
N VAL A 110 -8.94 2.14 10.80
CA VAL A 110 -10.11 1.27 10.74
C VAL A 110 -11.07 1.64 11.88
N HIS A 111 -12.26 2.11 11.51
CA HIS A 111 -13.32 2.55 12.42
C HIS A 111 -14.27 1.42 12.82
N ALA A 112 -14.24 0.30 12.09
CA ALA A 112 -15.13 -0.84 12.31
C ALA A 112 -14.82 -1.65 13.59
N VAL A 113 -13.73 -1.33 14.29
CA VAL A 113 -13.29 -2.00 15.53
C VAL A 113 -13.15 -0.98 16.66
N ALA A 114 -13.28 -1.44 17.91
CA ALA A 114 -13.16 -0.62 19.11
C ALA A 114 -12.14 -1.24 20.09
N PRO A 115 -11.06 -0.53 20.45
CA PRO A 115 -10.67 0.81 19.98
C PRO A 115 -10.39 0.85 18.47
N GLU A 116 -10.40 2.05 17.87
CA GLU A 116 -10.07 2.21 16.45
C GLU A 116 -8.64 1.69 16.19
N LEU A 117 -8.48 0.99 15.07
CA LEU A 117 -7.23 0.33 14.71
C LEU A 117 -6.47 1.18 13.69
N ALA A 118 -5.28 1.65 14.06
CA ALA A 118 -4.32 2.27 13.18
C ALA A 118 -3.36 1.21 12.63
N ILE A 119 -3.37 1.00 11.31
CA ILE A 119 -2.44 0.09 10.64
C ILE A 119 -1.35 0.94 9.97
N ARG A 120 -0.09 0.62 10.25
CA ARG A 120 1.08 1.16 9.55
C ARG A 120 1.70 0.09 8.67
N VAL A 121 2.07 0.42 7.45
CA VAL A 121 2.71 -0.48 6.50
C VAL A 121 4.20 -0.15 6.42
N GLN A 122 5.02 -0.98 7.04
CA GLN A 122 6.43 -0.72 7.25
C GLN A 122 7.30 -1.41 6.20
N GLY A 123 8.19 -0.66 5.54
CA GLY A 123 9.18 -1.19 4.61
C GLY A 123 10.37 -1.81 5.33
N GLU A 124 10.81 -3.01 4.92
CA GLU A 124 11.98 -3.69 5.50
C GLU A 124 13.30 -2.92 5.40
N PHE A 125 13.45 -2.07 4.38
CA PHE A 125 14.76 -1.67 3.91
C PHE A 125 15.41 -0.50 4.65
N PHE A 126 14.76 0.09 5.64
CA PHE A 126 15.29 1.28 6.33
C PHE A 126 15.36 1.19 7.86
N HIS A 127 14.78 0.16 8.49
CA HIS A 127 14.77 0.05 9.95
C HIS A 127 16.02 -0.59 10.58
N PHE A 128 16.87 -1.25 9.78
CA PHE A 128 18.06 -1.96 10.30
C PHE A 128 19.39 -1.23 10.08
N ILE A 129 19.39 -0.10 9.37
CA ILE A 129 20.63 0.62 9.03
C ILE A 129 20.78 1.90 9.88
N ASP A 130 19.68 2.41 10.44
CA ASP A 130 19.66 3.71 11.09
C ASP A 130 18.90 3.63 12.43
N ASP A 131 19.64 3.64 13.55
CA ASP A 131 19.07 3.63 14.91
C ASP A 131 18.07 4.79 15.12
N ASP A 132 18.25 5.88 14.38
CA ASP A 132 17.37 7.05 14.39
C ASP A 132 15.99 6.76 13.77
N ALA A 133 15.89 5.86 12.78
CA ALA A 133 14.63 5.46 12.17
C ALA A 133 13.80 4.59 13.12
N GLU A 134 14.44 3.64 13.81
CA GLU A 134 13.77 2.80 14.81
C GLU A 134 13.25 3.66 15.98
N ALA A 135 14.04 4.63 16.45
CA ALA A 135 13.62 5.54 17.50
C ALA A 135 12.41 6.39 17.08
N ALA A 136 12.40 6.90 15.85
CA ALA A 136 11.27 7.65 15.30
C ALA A 136 9.99 6.80 15.23
N ASP A 137 10.12 5.55 14.79
CA ASP A 137 9.00 4.59 14.68
C ASP A 137 8.38 4.24 16.02
N ILE A 138 9.21 4.04 17.05
CA ILE A 138 8.77 3.79 18.43
C ILE A 138 8.02 5.01 18.98
N VAL A 139 8.55 6.21 18.75
CA VAL A 139 7.93 7.45 19.21
C VAL A 139 6.58 7.68 18.53
N GLU A 140 6.51 7.51 17.21
CA GLU A 140 5.26 7.63 16.44
C GLU A 140 4.21 6.62 16.94
N ARG A 141 4.61 5.35 17.14
CA ARG A 141 3.72 4.33 17.69
C ARG A 141 3.17 4.73 19.05
N LYS A 142 4.04 5.15 19.96
CA LYS A 142 3.63 5.55 21.31
C LYS A 142 2.72 6.77 21.31
N MET A 143 2.96 7.71 20.39
CA MET A 143 2.07 8.85 20.20
C MET A 143 0.67 8.41 19.77
N LEU A 144 0.57 7.51 18.79
CA LEU A 144 -0.71 6.97 18.31
C LEU A 144 -1.45 6.18 19.40
N GLU A 145 -0.75 5.32 20.14
CA GLU A 145 -1.30 4.61 21.30
C GLU A 145 -1.81 5.59 22.38
N THR A 146 -1.10 6.70 22.60
CA THR A 146 -1.52 7.75 23.55
C THR A 146 -2.77 8.49 23.08
N LEU A 147 -2.98 8.59 21.76
CA LEU A 147 -4.21 9.15 21.18
C LEU A 147 -5.40 8.18 21.27
N GLY A 148 -5.19 6.96 21.78
CA GLY A 148 -6.24 5.97 22.02
C GLY A 148 -6.43 4.96 20.88
N PHE A 149 -5.55 4.96 19.88
CA PHE A 149 -5.58 3.97 18.80
C PHE A 149 -4.91 2.67 19.24
N GLN A 150 -5.46 1.55 18.79
CA GLN A 150 -4.71 0.31 18.74
C GLN A 150 -3.81 0.36 17.51
N VAL A 151 -2.50 0.16 17.67
CA VAL A 151 -1.54 0.28 16.56
C VAL A 151 -1.02 -1.09 16.17
N VAL A 152 -1.09 -1.42 14.88
CA VAL A 152 -0.51 -2.65 14.30
C VAL A 152 0.38 -2.29 13.13
N ASP A 153 1.59 -2.85 13.13
CA ASP A 153 2.52 -2.73 12.02
C ASP A 153 2.44 -3.98 11.12
N ILE A 154 2.25 -3.77 9.81
CA ILE A 154 2.31 -4.80 8.79
C ILE A 154 3.58 -4.59 7.98
N LEU A 155 4.44 -5.61 7.92
CA LEU A 155 5.70 -5.52 7.19
C LEU A 155 5.48 -5.72 5.69
N ALA A 156 6.29 -5.06 4.87
CA ALA A 156 6.20 -5.18 3.41
C ALA A 156 6.34 -6.65 2.91
N GLN A 157 7.19 -7.50 3.51
CA GLN A 157 7.25 -8.95 3.20
C GLN A 157 5.90 -9.67 3.36
N ASP A 158 5.10 -9.27 4.35
CA ASP A 158 3.80 -9.91 4.60
C ASP A 158 2.79 -9.58 3.50
N THR A 159 3.09 -8.59 2.64
CA THR A 159 2.25 -8.18 1.52
C THR A 159 2.63 -8.84 0.18
N LEU A 160 3.65 -9.71 0.15
CA LEU A 160 4.14 -10.32 -1.10
C LEU A 160 3.13 -11.28 -1.75
N THR A 161 2.25 -11.89 -0.95
CA THR A 161 1.23 -12.83 -1.44
C THR A 161 -0.15 -12.49 -0.87
N GLU A 162 -1.20 -12.76 -1.64
CA GLU A 162 -2.59 -12.50 -1.23
C GLU A 162 -2.97 -13.28 0.03
N GLN A 163 -2.60 -14.56 0.10
CA GLN A 163 -2.86 -15.39 1.28
C GLN A 163 -2.21 -14.80 2.54
N ARG A 164 -0.92 -14.41 2.46
CA ARG A 164 -0.20 -13.90 3.62
C ARG A 164 -0.78 -12.58 4.11
N VAL A 165 -1.11 -11.65 3.21
CA VAL A 165 -1.69 -10.37 3.62
C VAL A 165 -3.08 -10.56 4.23
N ASP A 166 -3.89 -11.49 3.71
CA ASP A 166 -5.21 -11.80 4.28
C ASP A 166 -5.08 -12.36 5.71
N GLU A 167 -4.09 -13.22 5.97
CA GLU A 167 -3.79 -13.73 7.31
C GLU A 167 -3.36 -12.60 8.27
N VAL A 168 -2.42 -11.75 7.85
CA VAL A 168 -1.90 -10.67 8.71
C VAL A 168 -2.95 -9.59 8.97
N VAL A 169 -3.75 -9.21 7.97
CA VAL A 169 -4.86 -8.27 8.15
C VAL A 169 -5.94 -8.86 9.04
N GLY A 170 -6.28 -10.15 8.87
CA GLY A 170 -7.21 -10.84 9.75
C GLY A 170 -6.76 -10.83 11.21
N LEU A 171 -5.46 -11.06 11.46
CA LEU A 171 -4.87 -10.95 12.80
C LEU A 171 -4.90 -9.51 13.32
N ALA A 172 -4.57 -8.52 12.48
CA ALA A 172 -4.58 -7.11 12.86
C ALA A 172 -5.98 -6.65 13.30
N LEU A 173 -7.04 -7.07 12.58
CA LEU A 173 -8.42 -6.76 12.92
C LEU A 173 -8.88 -7.40 14.24
N LEU A 174 -8.25 -8.49 14.64
CA LEU A 174 -8.45 -9.12 15.95
C LEU A 174 -7.54 -8.51 17.04
N GLY A 175 -6.72 -7.53 16.69
CA GLY A 175 -5.81 -6.84 17.60
C GLY A 175 -4.44 -7.49 17.79
N PHE A 176 -4.09 -8.47 16.96
CA PHE A 176 -2.79 -9.15 17.02
C PHE A 176 -1.81 -8.61 15.98
N GLN A 177 -0.52 -8.60 16.33
CA GLN A 177 0.57 -8.29 15.41
C GLN A 177 1.52 -9.48 15.29
N LEU A 178 2.07 -9.70 14.10
CA LEU A 178 3.19 -10.61 13.90
C LEU A 178 4.50 -9.85 13.99
N GLU A 179 5.38 -10.28 14.89
CA GLU A 179 6.75 -9.79 14.92
C GLU A 179 7.55 -10.32 13.73
N PHE A 180 8.65 -9.64 13.41
CA PHE A 180 9.63 -10.09 12.41
C PHE A 180 10.13 -11.54 12.66
N THR A 181 10.12 -11.99 13.92
CA THR A 181 10.48 -13.37 14.29
C THR A 181 9.40 -14.41 14.01
N GLY A 182 8.24 -13.99 13.51
CA GLY A 182 7.05 -14.81 13.30
C GLY A 182 6.26 -15.10 14.59
N ARG A 183 6.58 -14.43 15.69
CA ARG A 183 5.86 -14.56 16.97
C ARG A 183 4.60 -13.70 16.97
N LEU A 184 3.52 -14.25 17.52
CA LEU A 184 2.26 -13.55 17.73
C LEU A 184 2.35 -12.68 18.99
N GLN A 185 2.05 -11.40 18.87
CA GLN A 185 1.96 -10.48 19.99
C GLN A 185 0.49 -10.08 20.20
N VAL A 186 0.04 -10.10 21.46
CA VAL A 186 -1.33 -9.74 21.89
C VAL A 186 -1.27 -8.38 22.58
N PHE A 187 -2.20 -7.49 22.26
CA PHE A 187 -2.28 -6.15 22.83
C PHE A 187 -3.68 -5.85 23.40
#